data_AF-A0A821AE60-F1
#
_entry.id   AF-A0A821AE60-F1
#
_cell.length_a   1.000
_cell.length_b   1.000
_cell.length_c   1.000
_cell.angle_alpha   90.00
_cell.angle_beta   90.00
_cell.angle_gamma   90.00
#
_symmetry.space_group_name_H-M   'P 1'
#
loop_
_entity.id
_entity.type
_entity.pdbx_description
1 polymer ?
#
loop_
_entity_poly.entity_id
_entity_poly.type
_entity_poly.pdbx_seq_one_letter_code
_entity_poly.pdbx_strand_id
1 'polypeptide(L)'
;MLLEILNFQNVSFTYPTRKDIQILNRINMKISSGKTVVLVGTSDCGTWFVFCIGVADAIYQFLSSVAFLKSGEALHMRIRTISFASMLRQEISWFDYEKNNVGAVVSQLSYDTSNFKDLSGLRIDVIFNTFGSIICSLTIAFITGWKLSLVFVLFIHLIIFSGMLQARNLSNTKRIVTESTRHLSWTVKSGIVGVQ
;
A
#
# COMPACT_ATOMS: atom_id res chain seq x y z
N MET A 1 25.75 -8.24 46.11
CA MET A 1 25.16 -8.78 44.86
C MET A 1 26.23 -8.71 43.79
N LEU A 2 27.14 -9.68 43.76
CA LEU A 2 28.20 -9.75 42.74
C LEU A 2 27.62 -10.53 41.56
N LEU A 3 27.49 -9.88 40.39
CA LEU A 3 27.19 -10.58 39.15
C LEU A 3 28.38 -11.49 38.82
N GLU A 4 28.21 -12.80 38.93
CA GLU A 4 29.20 -13.75 38.42
C GLU A 4 29.29 -13.62 36.90
N ILE A 5 30.46 -13.22 36.41
CA ILE A 5 30.78 -13.12 34.99
C ILE A 5 31.64 -14.33 34.64
N LEU A 6 31.08 -15.24 33.84
CA LEU A 6 31.81 -16.38 33.27
C LEU A 6 32.70 -15.88 32.13
N ASN A 7 34.01 -16.05 32.28
CA ASN A 7 35.01 -15.66 31.29
C ASN A 7 35.50 -16.90 30.54
N PHE A 8 35.12 -17.02 29.27
CA PHE A 8 35.55 -18.07 28.38
C PHE A 8 36.76 -17.59 27.58
N GLN A 9 37.88 -18.32 27.65
CA GLN A 9 39.09 -18.02 26.90
C GLN A 9 39.51 -19.16 25.98
N ASN A 10 39.89 -18.81 24.75
CA ASN A 10 40.33 -19.72 23.71
C ASN A 10 39.38 -20.92 23.47
N VAL A 11 38.08 -20.70 23.60
CA VAL A 11 37.10 -21.78 23.46
C VAL A 11 37.07 -22.24 22.02
N SER A 12 37.24 -23.55 21.87
CA SER A 12 37.26 -24.24 20.59
C SER A 12 36.24 -25.37 20.64
N PHE A 13 35.42 -25.49 19.59
CA PHE A 13 34.34 -26.45 19.55
C PHE A 13 34.20 -27.04 18.16
N THR A 14 34.09 -28.37 18.12
CA THR A 14 33.95 -29.18 16.92
C THR A 14 32.91 -30.26 17.20
N TYR A 15 31.93 -30.42 16.30
CA TYR A 15 30.92 -31.46 16.46
C TYR A 15 31.55 -32.87 16.29
N PRO A 16 31.19 -33.86 17.14
CA PRO A 16 31.75 -35.21 17.05
C PRO A 16 31.49 -35.87 15.69
N THR A 17 30.35 -35.54 15.08
CA THR A 17 29.87 -36.05 13.79
C THR A 17 30.63 -35.48 12.60
N ARG A 18 31.37 -34.38 12.76
CA ARG A 18 32.18 -33.76 11.70
C ARG A 18 33.47 -33.19 12.29
N LYS A 19 34.46 -34.06 12.52
CA LYS A 19 35.74 -33.71 13.14
C LYS A 19 36.61 -32.79 12.28
N ASP A 20 36.37 -32.77 10.98
CA ASP A 20 37.21 -32.06 10.00
C ASP A 20 36.90 -30.56 9.91
N ILE A 21 35.79 -30.11 10.50
CA ILE A 21 35.34 -28.71 10.44
C ILE A 21 35.16 -28.18 11.86
N GLN A 22 36.08 -27.30 12.27
CA GLN A 22 36.03 -26.63 13.56
C GLN A 22 35.06 -25.44 13.50
N ILE A 23 34.06 -25.42 14.38
CA ILE A 23 32.98 -24.43 14.37
C ILE A 23 33.35 -23.20 15.21
N LEU A 24 33.95 -23.40 16.39
CA LEU A 24 34.50 -22.32 17.19
C LEU A 24 36.02 -22.43 17.20
N ASN A 25 36.71 -21.37 16.80
CA ASN A 25 38.16 -21.32 16.75
C ASN A 25 38.70 -20.26 17.71
N ARG A 26 39.15 -20.70 18.89
CA ARG A 26 39.82 -19.88 19.92
C ARG A 26 39.09 -18.58 20.25
N ILE A 27 37.79 -18.66 20.48
CA ILE A 27 36.97 -17.47 20.75
C ILE A 27 37.07 -17.10 22.24
N ASN A 28 37.19 -15.80 22.52
CA ASN A 28 37.18 -15.25 23.86
C ASN A 28 35.85 -14.51 24.09
N MET A 29 35.08 -14.86 25.12
CA MET A 29 33.77 -14.27 25.40
C MET A 29 33.50 -14.18 26.90
N LYS A 30 32.93 -13.06 27.35
CA LYS A 30 32.45 -12.88 28.73
C LYS A 30 30.93 -12.94 28.76
N ILE A 31 30.38 -13.89 29.48
CA ILE A 31 28.93 -14.09 29.60
C ILE A 31 28.53 -13.83 31.05
N SER A 32 27.55 -12.95 31.26
CA SER A 32 26.98 -12.72 32.60
C SER A 32 26.06 -13.88 32.96
N SER A 33 26.12 -14.35 34.21
CA SER A 33 25.24 -15.43 34.70
C SER A 33 23.77 -15.12 34.41
N GLY A 34 23.06 -16.09 33.83
CA GLY A 34 21.64 -15.97 33.42
C GLY A 34 21.38 -15.50 31.99
N LYS A 35 22.41 -15.17 31.19
CA LYS A 35 22.24 -14.78 29.77
C LYS A 35 22.53 -15.93 28.81
N THR A 36 21.60 -16.21 27.90
CA THR A 36 21.81 -17.13 26.77
C THR A 36 22.45 -16.38 25.60
N VAL A 37 23.58 -16.87 25.10
CA VAL A 37 24.24 -16.35 23.90
C VAL A 37 24.13 -17.40 22.79
N VAL A 38 23.58 -17.00 21.64
CA VAL A 38 23.44 -17.86 20.46
C VAL A 38 24.50 -17.45 19.44
N LEU A 39 25.30 -18.42 19.02
CA LEU A 39 26.29 -18.26 17.95
C LEU A 39 25.61 -18.64 16.62
N VAL A 40 25.22 -17.63 15.85
CA VAL A 40 24.63 -17.81 14.52
C VAL A 40 25.77 -17.83 13.51
N GLY A 41 25.96 -18.96 12.82
CA GLY A 41 26.85 -19.01 11.66
C GLY A 41 26.26 -18.20 10.51
N THR A 42 27.08 -17.39 9.84
CA THR A 42 26.68 -16.72 8.60
C THR A 42 26.57 -17.76 7.50
N SER A 43 25.39 -18.36 7.32
CA SER A 43 25.12 -19.16 6.13
C SER A 43 24.91 -18.21 4.96
N ASP A 44 25.96 -17.99 4.17
CA ASP A 44 25.93 -17.11 2.99
C ASP A 44 24.82 -17.50 1.99
N CYS A 45 24.37 -18.76 1.99
CA CYS A 45 23.30 -19.25 1.13
C CYS A 45 21.92 -18.68 1.48
N GLY A 46 21.60 -18.46 2.76
CA GLY A 46 20.30 -17.92 3.18
C GLY A 46 20.17 -16.44 2.83
N THR A 47 21.25 -15.69 3.03
CA THR A 47 21.32 -14.27 2.68
C THR A 47 21.20 -14.07 1.17
N TRP A 48 21.91 -14.88 0.36
CA TRP A 48 21.77 -14.82 -1.09
C TRP A 48 20.38 -15.21 -1.58
N PHE A 49 19.73 -16.20 -0.95
CA PHE A 49 18.37 -16.60 -1.33
C PHE A 49 17.36 -15.47 -1.14
N VAL A 50 17.37 -14.82 0.02
CA VAL A 50 16.50 -13.66 0.31
C VAL A 50 16.81 -12.48 -0.61
N PHE A 51 18.09 -12.24 -0.88
CA PHE A 51 18.52 -11.20 -1.81
C PHE A 51 17.98 -11.45 -3.24
N CYS A 52 18.11 -12.67 -3.75
CA CYS A 52 17.61 -13.02 -5.08
C CYS A 52 16.09 -12.86 -5.20
N ILE A 53 15.33 -13.24 -4.16
CA ILE A 53 13.88 -13.02 -4.13
C ILE A 53 13.55 -11.52 -4.17
N GLY A 54 14.25 -10.70 -3.37
CA GLY A 54 14.04 -9.26 -3.37
C GLY A 54 14.37 -8.60 -4.71
N VAL A 55 15.44 -9.03 -5.37
CA VAL A 55 15.80 -8.55 -6.71
C VAL A 55 14.75 -8.96 -7.75
N ALA A 56 14.29 -10.21 -7.72
CA ALA A 56 13.26 -10.69 -8.65
C ALA A 56 11.93 -9.93 -8.48
N ASP A 57 11.50 -9.69 -7.23
CA ASP A 57 10.30 -8.92 -6.91
C ASP A 57 10.42 -7.46 -7.36
N ALA A 58 11.58 -6.81 -7.13
CA ALA A 58 11.82 -5.45 -7.59
C ALA A 58 11.78 -5.33 -9.12
N ILE A 59 12.36 -6.30 -9.84
CA ILE A 59 12.30 -6.36 -11.31
C ILE A 59 10.85 -6.55 -11.77
N TYR A 60 10.11 -7.46 -11.16
CA TYR A 60 8.70 -7.71 -11.49
C TYR A 60 7.84 -6.45 -11.29
N GLN A 61 7.94 -5.79 -10.13
CA GLN A 61 7.17 -4.58 -9.84
C GLN A 61 7.53 -3.45 -10.80
N PHE A 62 8.81 -3.27 -11.12
CA PHE A 62 9.25 -2.24 -12.05
C PHE A 62 8.72 -2.48 -13.48
N LEU A 63 8.83 -3.72 -13.99
CA LEU A 63 8.33 -4.06 -15.32
C LEU A 63 6.81 -3.91 -15.42
N SER A 64 6.07 -4.42 -14.42
CA SER A 64 4.62 -4.30 -14.36
C SER A 64 4.20 -2.83 -14.36
N SER A 65 4.79 -2.01 -13.49
CA SER A 65 4.46 -0.60 -13.36
C SER A 65 4.67 0.17 -14.67
N VAL A 66 5.81 -0.05 -15.36
CA VAL A 66 6.07 0.59 -16.65
C VAL A 66 5.11 0.11 -17.74
N ALA A 67 4.76 -1.18 -17.76
CA ALA A 67 3.82 -1.73 -18.73
C ALA A 67 2.41 -1.16 -18.58
N PHE A 68 1.89 -1.12 -17.34
CA PHE A 68 0.57 -0.55 -17.03
C PHE A 68 0.53 0.97 -17.18
N LEU A 69 1.63 1.66 -16.88
CA LEU A 69 1.73 3.10 -17.10
C LEU A 69 1.67 3.45 -18.60
N LYS A 70 2.43 2.72 -19.43
CA LYS A 70 2.41 2.92 -20.89
C LYS A 70 1.05 2.58 -21.51
N SER A 71 0.42 1.48 -21.09
CA SER A 71 -0.90 1.11 -21.60
C SER A 71 -1.98 2.10 -21.17
N GLY A 72 -1.91 2.60 -19.93
CA GLY A 72 -2.79 3.66 -19.44
C GLY A 72 -2.67 4.96 -20.23
N GLU A 73 -1.44 5.37 -20.56
CA GLU A 73 -1.21 6.56 -21.38
C GLU A 73 -1.71 6.39 -22.83
N ALA A 74 -1.51 5.23 -23.43
CA ALA A 74 -2.01 4.95 -24.78
C ALA A 74 -3.55 4.97 -24.83
N LEU A 75 -4.21 4.35 -23.84
CA LEU A 75 -5.67 4.37 -23.71
C LEU A 75 -6.18 5.81 -23.53
N HIS A 76 -5.50 6.57 -22.68
CA HIS A 76 -5.81 7.95 -22.40
C HIS A 76 -5.78 8.83 -23.67
N MET A 77 -4.70 8.72 -24.46
CA MET A 77 -4.55 9.47 -25.71
C MET A 77 -5.63 9.08 -26.72
N ARG A 78 -5.98 7.79 -26.81
CA ARG A 78 -7.05 7.31 -27.68
C ARG A 78 -8.41 7.91 -27.32
N ILE A 79 -8.75 7.96 -26.04
CA ILE A 79 -10.00 8.60 -25.57
C ILE A 79 -10.00 10.07 -25.96
N ARG A 80 -8.91 10.80 -25.71
CA ARG A 80 -8.82 12.23 -26.06
C ARG A 80 -9.04 12.48 -27.55
N THR A 81 -8.43 11.67 -28.42
CA THR A 81 -8.60 11.80 -29.87
C THR A 81 -10.02 11.49 -30.31
N ILE A 82 -10.65 10.43 -29.79
CA ILE A 82 -12.04 10.08 -30.13
C ILE A 82 -13.01 11.15 -29.64
N SER A 83 -12.87 11.62 -28.39
CA SER A 83 -13.72 12.68 -27.84
C SER A 83 -13.61 13.97 -28.64
N PHE A 84 -12.38 14.38 -28.99
CA PHE A 84 -12.18 15.57 -29.82
C PHE A 84 -12.74 15.39 -31.23
N ALA A 85 -12.55 14.23 -31.85
CA ALA A 85 -13.11 13.92 -33.16
C ALA A 85 -14.65 13.94 -33.14
N SER A 86 -15.29 13.43 -32.08
CA SER A 86 -16.73 13.49 -31.90
C SER A 86 -17.23 14.92 -31.69
N MET A 87 -16.50 15.76 -30.94
CA MET A 87 -16.84 17.18 -30.76
C MET A 87 -16.82 17.96 -32.09
N LEU A 88 -15.84 17.70 -32.96
CA LEU A 88 -15.74 18.36 -34.27
C LEU A 88 -16.86 17.97 -35.25
N ARG A 89 -17.57 16.87 -35.00
CA ARG A 89 -18.70 16.41 -35.82
C ARG A 89 -20.03 17.00 -35.39
N GLN A 90 -20.07 17.76 -34.30
CA GLN A 90 -21.28 18.29 -33.72
C GLN A 90 -21.74 19.56 -34.46
N GLU A 91 -23.05 19.77 -34.54
CA GLU A 91 -23.65 20.95 -35.18
C GLU A 91 -23.35 22.24 -34.43
N ILE A 92 -23.31 23.37 -35.14
CA ILE A 92 -22.95 24.68 -34.55
C ILE A 92 -23.93 25.08 -33.43
N SER A 93 -25.22 24.76 -33.58
CA SER A 93 -26.27 25.05 -32.59
C SER A 93 -26.10 24.30 -31.28
N TRP A 94 -25.34 23.20 -31.25
CA TRP A 94 -25.03 22.49 -30.01
C TRP A 94 -24.07 23.28 -29.11
N PHE A 95 -23.19 24.10 -29.70
CA PHE A 95 -22.23 24.95 -29.00
C PHE A 95 -22.84 26.27 -28.50
N ASP A 96 -24.05 26.63 -28.95
CA ASP A 96 -24.75 27.85 -28.54
C ASP A 96 -25.32 27.76 -27.11
N TYR A 97 -25.45 26.54 -26.56
CA TYR A 97 -25.85 26.35 -25.17
C TYR A 97 -24.72 26.76 -24.21
N GLU A 98 -25.04 27.55 -23.18
CA GLU A 98 -24.08 28.05 -22.18
C GLU A 98 -23.26 26.93 -21.50
N LYS A 99 -23.84 25.74 -21.36
CA LYS A 99 -23.19 24.54 -20.80
C LYS A 99 -22.19 23.87 -21.75
N ASN A 100 -22.38 24.03 -23.06
CA ASN A 100 -21.61 23.37 -24.12
C ASN A 100 -20.69 24.35 -24.85
N ASN A 101 -20.43 25.52 -24.27
CA ASN A 101 -19.51 26.48 -24.85
C ASN A 101 -18.14 25.81 -25.06
N VAL A 102 -17.40 26.23 -26.08
CA VAL A 102 -16.12 25.62 -26.48
C VAL A 102 -15.11 25.56 -25.32
N GLY A 103 -15.01 26.62 -24.51
CA GLY A 103 -14.18 26.64 -23.31
C GLY A 103 -14.67 25.72 -22.19
N ALA A 104 -15.99 25.59 -21.98
CA ALA A 104 -16.58 24.67 -21.01
C ALA A 104 -16.29 23.21 -21.40
N VAL A 105 -16.48 22.84 -22.67
CA VAL A 105 -16.27 21.48 -23.16
C VAL A 105 -14.78 21.12 -23.20
N VAL A 106 -13.91 22.04 -23.62
CA VAL A 106 -12.44 21.82 -23.64
C VAL A 106 -11.87 21.73 -22.22
N SER A 107 -12.33 22.57 -21.30
CA SER A 107 -11.91 22.52 -19.89
C SER A 107 -12.41 21.25 -19.21
N GLN A 108 -13.66 20.86 -19.45
CA GLN A 108 -14.21 19.60 -18.95
C GLN A 108 -13.47 18.39 -19.52
N LEU A 109 -13.19 18.37 -20.83
CA LEU A 109 -12.40 17.31 -21.43
C LEU A 109 -11.03 17.21 -20.79
N SER A 110 -10.35 18.33 -20.55
CA SER A 110 -9.04 18.39 -19.90
C SER A 110 -9.08 17.94 -18.43
N TYR A 111 -10.15 18.26 -17.71
CA TYR A 111 -10.39 17.85 -16.34
C TYR A 111 -10.67 16.34 -16.23
N ASP A 112 -11.62 15.84 -17.02
CA ASP A 112 -11.99 14.42 -17.04
C ASP A 112 -10.80 13.58 -17.48
N THR A 113 -10.07 14.01 -18.51
CA THR A 113 -8.86 13.35 -18.97
C THR A 113 -7.80 13.25 -17.86
N SER A 114 -7.53 14.33 -17.14
CA SER A 114 -6.52 14.32 -16.06
C SER A 114 -6.90 13.34 -14.95
N ASN A 115 -8.16 13.32 -14.51
CA ASN A 115 -8.64 12.35 -13.53
C ASN A 115 -8.53 10.90 -14.03
N PHE A 116 -8.78 10.64 -15.32
CA PHE A 116 -8.62 9.30 -15.90
C PHE A 116 -7.15 8.87 -16.01
N LYS A 117 -6.21 9.79 -16.25
CA LYS A 117 -4.76 9.47 -16.32
C LYS A 117 -4.25 8.97 -14.96
N ASP A 118 -4.69 9.59 -13.88
CA ASP A 118 -4.36 9.17 -12.51
C ASP A 118 -4.98 7.81 -12.13
N LEU A 119 -6.11 7.46 -12.76
CA LEU A 119 -6.84 6.21 -12.51
C LEU A 119 -6.36 5.03 -13.36
N SER A 120 -5.95 5.25 -14.60
CA SER A 120 -5.80 4.16 -15.57
C SER A 120 -4.46 3.41 -15.53
N GLY A 121 -3.35 4.08 -15.18
CA GLY A 121 -2.03 3.45 -15.22
C GLY A 121 -1.62 2.88 -13.87
N LEU A 122 -1.28 3.77 -12.95
CA LEU A 122 -0.68 3.41 -11.66
C LEU A 122 -1.67 2.73 -10.69
N ARG A 123 -2.93 3.16 -10.67
CA ARG A 123 -3.93 2.55 -9.77
C ARG A 123 -4.34 1.16 -10.22
N ILE A 124 -4.43 0.91 -11.53
CA ILE A 124 -4.76 -0.43 -12.04
C ILE A 124 -3.67 -1.44 -11.66
N ASP A 125 -2.39 -1.07 -11.80
CA ASP A 125 -1.26 -1.90 -11.35
C ASP A 125 -1.35 -2.26 -9.86
N VAL A 126 -1.55 -1.27 -8.99
CA VAL A 126 -1.69 -1.49 -7.54
C VAL A 126 -2.89 -2.38 -7.21
N ILE A 127 -4.02 -2.21 -7.92
CA ILE A 127 -5.21 -3.05 -7.73
C ILE A 127 -4.89 -4.50 -8.09
N PHE A 128 -4.26 -4.76 -9.24
CA PHE A 128 -3.86 -6.10 -9.64
C PHE A 128 -2.89 -6.76 -8.65
N ASN A 129 -1.87 -6.02 -8.21
CA ASN A 129 -0.93 -6.50 -7.21
C ASN A 129 -1.61 -6.84 -5.88
N THR A 130 -2.55 -5.99 -5.44
CA THR A 130 -3.31 -6.20 -4.20
C THR A 130 -4.19 -7.44 -4.29
N PHE A 131 -4.88 -7.64 -5.41
CA PHE A 131 -5.67 -8.86 -5.62
C PHE A 131 -4.80 -10.11 -5.63
N GLY A 132 -3.66 -10.08 -6.33
CA GLY A 132 -2.70 -11.18 -6.34
C GLY A 132 -2.20 -11.52 -4.94
N SER A 133 -1.81 -10.51 -4.16
CA SER A 133 -1.35 -10.70 -2.78
C SER A 133 -2.44 -11.25 -1.86
N ILE A 134 -3.68 -10.78 -1.99
CA ILE A 134 -4.82 -11.31 -1.21
C ILE A 134 -5.03 -12.79 -1.54
N ILE A 135 -5.04 -13.16 -2.82
CA ILE A 135 -5.22 -14.55 -3.25
C ILE A 135 -4.09 -15.44 -2.72
N CYS A 136 -2.83 -15.07 -2.95
CA CYS A 136 -1.68 -15.85 -2.50
C CYS A 136 -1.65 -16.01 -0.97
N SER A 137 -1.90 -14.93 -0.22
CA SER A 137 -1.91 -14.98 1.25
C SER A 137 -3.01 -15.90 1.78
N LEU A 138 -4.20 -15.85 1.18
CA LEU A 138 -5.32 -16.71 1.55
C LEU A 138 -5.01 -18.18 1.23
N THR A 139 -4.46 -18.48 0.05
CA THR A 139 -4.09 -19.85 -0.34
C THR A 139 -3.05 -20.45 0.62
N ILE A 140 -2.00 -19.70 0.97
CA ILE A 140 -0.97 -20.15 1.91
C ILE A 140 -1.56 -20.38 3.32
N ALA A 141 -2.46 -19.48 3.77
CA ALA A 141 -3.14 -19.62 5.05
C ALA A 141 -3.99 -20.91 5.13
N PHE A 142 -4.69 -21.26 4.07
CA PHE A 142 -5.48 -22.51 4.03
C PHE A 142 -4.63 -23.78 3.98
N ILE A 143 -3.46 -23.75 3.33
CA ILE A 143 -2.56 -24.91 3.24
C ILE A 143 -1.93 -25.26 4.59
N THR A 144 -1.46 -24.26 5.35
CA THR A 144 -0.78 -24.49 6.64
C THR A 144 -1.71 -25.02 7.73
N GLY A 145 -2.97 -24.55 7.73
CA GLY A 145 -3.95 -25.02 8.69
C GLY A 145 -5.32 -24.42 8.44
N TRP A 146 -6.18 -25.17 7.75
CA TRP A 146 -7.53 -24.73 7.41
C TRP A 146 -8.39 -24.36 8.63
N LYS A 147 -8.21 -25.05 9.77
CA LYS A 147 -8.93 -24.75 11.03
C LYS A 147 -8.54 -23.38 11.62
N LEU A 148 -7.24 -23.06 11.62
CA LEU A 148 -6.73 -21.80 12.15
C LEU A 148 -7.07 -20.63 11.21
N SER A 149 -6.96 -20.86 9.89
CA SER A 149 -7.30 -19.87 8.87
C SER A 149 -8.77 -19.41 8.97
N LEU A 150 -9.72 -20.33 9.17
CA LEU A 150 -11.14 -20.00 9.35
C LEU A 150 -11.39 -19.06 10.54
N VAL A 151 -10.67 -19.24 11.64
CA VAL A 151 -10.77 -18.36 12.82
C VAL A 151 -10.28 -16.95 12.46
N PHE A 152 -9.14 -16.82 11.79
CA PHE A 152 -8.62 -15.52 11.36
C PHE A 152 -9.55 -14.80 10.38
N VAL A 153 -10.16 -15.53 9.45
CA VAL A 153 -11.13 -14.95 8.52
C VAL A 153 -12.31 -14.34 9.27
N LEU A 154 -12.85 -15.01 10.30
CA LEU A 154 -13.93 -14.44 11.12
C LEU A 154 -13.50 -13.15 11.85
N PHE A 155 -12.29 -13.12 12.42
CA PHE A 155 -11.78 -11.90 13.07
C PHE A 155 -11.60 -10.74 12.09
N ILE A 156 -11.12 -11.00 10.88
CA ILE A 156 -10.98 -9.96 9.83
C ILE A 156 -12.35 -9.36 9.50
N HIS A 157 -13.40 -10.18 9.36
CA HIS A 157 -14.76 -9.69 9.11
C HIS A 157 -15.30 -8.85 10.28
N LEU A 158 -15.02 -9.23 11.53
CA LEU A 158 -15.40 -8.44 12.71
C LEU A 158 -14.68 -7.09 12.76
N ILE A 159 -13.39 -7.04 12.39
CA ILE A 159 -12.63 -5.78 12.31
C ILE A 159 -13.22 -4.86 11.25
N ILE A 160 -13.51 -5.39 10.05
CA ILE A 160 -14.16 -4.62 8.98
C ILE A 160 -15.51 -4.08 9.47
N PHE A 161 -16.32 -4.92 10.11
CA PHE A 161 -17.62 -4.53 10.65
C PHE A 161 -17.49 -3.40 11.69
N SER A 162 -16.55 -3.51 12.63
CA SER A 162 -16.25 -2.46 13.61
C SER A 162 -15.79 -1.15 12.94
N GLY A 163 -14.89 -1.24 11.95
CA GLY A 163 -14.41 -0.10 11.18
C GLY A 163 -15.52 0.61 10.40
N MET A 164 -16.46 -0.15 9.83
CA MET A 164 -17.65 0.43 9.16
C MET A 164 -18.53 1.22 10.13
N LEU A 165 -18.73 0.71 11.35
CA LEU A 165 -19.48 1.43 12.38
C LEU A 165 -18.76 2.72 12.79
N GLN A 166 -17.44 2.68 12.94
CA GLN A 166 -16.63 3.86 13.22
C GLN A 166 -16.70 4.90 12.09
N ALA A 167 -16.63 4.45 10.83
CA ALA A 167 -16.75 5.32 9.66
C ALA A 167 -18.12 6.01 9.58
N ARG A 168 -19.20 5.28 9.89
CA ARG A 168 -20.55 5.84 10.00
C ARG A 168 -20.62 6.92 11.07
N ASN A 169 -20.07 6.67 12.26
CA ASN A 169 -20.03 7.65 13.33
C ASN A 169 -19.27 8.92 12.92
N LEU A 170 -18.11 8.78 12.26
CA LEU A 170 -17.33 9.92 11.78
C LEU A 170 -18.07 10.74 10.72
N SER A 171 -18.82 10.07 9.83
CA SER A 171 -19.62 10.76 8.82
C SER A 171 -20.76 11.58 9.44
N ASN A 172 -21.38 11.06 10.50
CA ASN A 172 -22.42 11.78 11.25
C ASN A 172 -21.83 13.00 11.95
N THR A 173 -20.67 12.86 12.60
CA THR A 173 -19.96 14.00 13.21
C THR A 173 -19.57 15.06 12.18
N LYS A 174 -19.05 14.66 11.01
CA LYS A 174 -18.71 15.60 9.93
C LYS A 174 -19.93 16.38 9.43
N ARG A 175 -21.10 15.73 9.32
CA ARG A 175 -22.35 16.41 8.95
C ARG A 175 -22.75 17.46 9.96
N ILE A 176 -22.76 17.11 11.25
CA ILE A 176 -23.11 18.04 12.35
C ILE A 176 -22.17 19.26 12.36
N VAL A 177 -20.86 19.03 12.21
CA VAL A 177 -19.86 20.12 12.15
C VAL A 177 -20.07 20.99 10.89
N THR A 178 -20.38 20.38 9.75
CA THR A 178 -20.64 21.13 8.50
C THR A 178 -21.91 21.97 8.60
N GLU A 179 -22.96 21.47 9.24
CA GLU A 179 -24.17 22.24 9.48
C GLU A 179 -23.91 23.38 10.47
N SER A 180 -23.20 23.12 11.57
CA SER A 180 -22.84 24.15 12.55
C SER A 180 -21.99 25.27 11.95
N THR A 181 -20.99 24.93 11.13
CA THR A 181 -20.16 25.94 10.40
C THR A 181 -20.98 26.74 9.39
N ARG A 182 -21.93 26.13 8.69
CA ARG A 182 -22.88 26.87 7.82
C ARG A 182 -23.75 27.83 8.61
N HIS A 183 -24.27 27.41 9.77
CA HIS A 183 -25.06 28.29 10.65
C HIS A 183 -24.23 29.49 11.13
N LEU A 184 -23.01 29.27 11.62
CA LEU A 184 -22.10 30.36 12.02
C LEU A 184 -21.80 31.31 10.85
N SER A 185 -21.52 30.77 9.66
CA SER A 185 -21.29 31.56 8.46
C SER A 185 -22.51 32.42 8.08
N TRP A 186 -23.72 31.88 8.20
CA TRP A 186 -24.95 32.63 7.97
C TRP A 186 -25.16 33.74 9.01
N THR A 187 -24.97 33.45 10.30
CA THR A 187 -25.13 34.43 11.38
C THR A 187 -24.16 35.61 11.22
N VAL A 188 -22.90 35.33 10.86
CA VAL A 188 -21.91 36.37 10.57
C VAL A 188 -22.34 37.21 9.36
N LYS A 189 -22.78 36.55 8.28
CA LYS A 189 -23.21 37.25 7.05
C LYS A 189 -24.45 38.11 7.29
N SER A 190 -25.44 37.64 8.06
CA SER A 190 -26.62 38.41 8.42
C SER A 190 -26.30 39.57 9.37
N GLY A 191 -25.33 39.38 10.28
CA GLY A 191 -24.87 40.44 11.19
C GLY A 191 -24.14 41.57 10.47
N ILE A 192 -23.35 41.27 9.43
CA ILE A 192 -22.68 42.28 8.61
C ILE A 192 -23.69 43.07 7.76
N VAL A 193 -24.71 42.41 7.21
CA VAL A 193 -25.71 43.05 6.33
C VAL A 193 -26.75 43.86 7.12
N GLY A 194 -27.04 43.50 8.38
CA GLY A 194 -27.95 44.24 9.26
C GLY A 194 -27.35 45.49 9.93
N VAL A 195 -26.08 45.82 9.66
CA VAL A 195 -25.36 46.98 10.23
C VAL A 195 -25.23 48.13 9.21
N GLN A 196 -25.78 47.99 8.00
CA GLN A 196 -25.99 49.09 7.03
C GLN A 196 -27.45 49.51 6.99
#